data_AF-A0A1B6FD84-F1
#
_entry.id   AF-A0A1B6FD84-F1
#
_cell.length_a   1.000
_cell.length_b   1.000
_cell.length_c   1.000
_cell.angle_alpha   90.00
_cell.angle_beta   90.00
_cell.angle_gamma   90.00
#
_symmetry.space_group_name_H-M   'P 1'
#
loop_
_entity.id
_entity.type
_entity.pdbx_description
1 polymer ?
#
loop_
_entity_poly.entity_id
_entity_poly.type
_entity_poly.pdbx_seq_one_letter_code
_entity_poly.pdbx_strand_id
1 'polypeptide(L)'
;MGQKYTISIERYRHFFILLLIVIFVSFFIIVVALLNIFSKKLFESDSTKLEKISLENLNNIPEVMISKHVLVAASRNYRCSYYDCFNVYRCGRKGSDQISVYVYPLRKYVDEHGLSIGPQMTKEYYAILKAIVNSRYYSPNPEEACILVPSIDTLNQNRLRLKEVSQALGLLPYWYGGENHLIWNMLPGSSPDYNTVVDLALGNA
;
A
#
# COMPACT_ATOMS: atom_id res chain seq x y z
N MET A 1 13.71 -73.96 24.72
CA MET A 1 13.82 -72.70 25.49
C MET A 1 12.92 -71.55 24.99
N GLY A 2 12.03 -71.74 23.98
CA GLY A 2 11.27 -70.63 23.37
C GLY A 2 9.83 -70.38 23.85
N GLN A 3 9.25 -71.22 24.72
CA GLN A 3 7.80 -71.19 25.01
C GLN A 3 7.42 -70.33 26.24
N LYS A 4 8.36 -70.08 27.17
CA LYS A 4 8.12 -69.21 28.34
C LYS A 4 8.22 -67.71 28.01
N TYR A 5 8.94 -67.34 26.95
CA TYR A 5 9.17 -65.94 26.58
C TYR A 5 7.95 -65.34 25.85
N THR A 6 7.28 -66.12 25.01
CA THR A 6 6.08 -65.72 24.26
C THR A 6 4.86 -65.45 25.15
N ILE A 7 4.68 -66.21 26.24
CA ILE A 7 3.58 -66.03 27.20
C ILE A 7 3.70 -64.72 27.99
N SER A 8 4.94 -64.29 28.26
CA SER A 8 5.21 -63.00 28.91
C SER A 8 4.83 -61.82 28.01
N ILE A 9 5.14 -61.89 26.71
CA ILE A 9 4.90 -60.81 25.75
C ILE A 9 3.40 -60.58 25.51
N GLU A 10 2.59 -61.63 25.45
CA GLU A 10 1.13 -61.54 25.27
C GLU A 10 0.42 -60.82 26.44
N ARG A 11 0.93 -60.98 27.67
CA ARG A 11 0.38 -60.31 28.86
C ARG A 11 0.60 -58.79 28.83
N TYR A 12 1.71 -58.33 28.27
CA TYR A 12 2.02 -56.91 28.14
C TYR A 12 1.58 -56.32 26.80
N ARG A 13 1.10 -57.12 25.86
CA ARG A 13 0.62 -56.66 24.54
C ARG A 13 -0.45 -55.58 24.67
N HIS A 14 -1.47 -55.81 25.50
CA HIS A 14 -2.52 -54.82 25.75
C HIS A 14 -2.00 -53.58 26.48
N PHE A 15 -1.04 -53.74 27.39
CA PHE A 15 -0.40 -52.63 28.07
C PHE A 15 0.38 -51.73 27.08
N PHE A 16 1.17 -52.31 26.18
CA PHE A 16 1.91 -51.55 25.17
C PHE A 16 0.99 -50.91 24.13
N ILE A 17 -0.11 -51.56 23.74
CA ILE A 17 -1.11 -50.97 22.82
C ILE A 17 -1.78 -49.76 23.47
N LEU A 18 -2.18 -49.86 24.74
CA LEU A 18 -2.77 -48.72 25.47
C LEU A 18 -1.78 -47.56 25.63
N LEU A 19 -0.53 -47.86 25.96
CA LEU A 19 0.53 -46.85 26.07
C LEU A 19 0.74 -46.12 24.74
N LEU A 20 0.77 -46.85 23.62
CA LEU A 20 0.95 -46.28 22.30
C LEU A 20 -0.24 -45.38 21.91
N ILE A 21 -1.48 -45.80 22.20
CA ILE A 21 -2.68 -44.97 21.97
C ILE A 21 -2.60 -43.66 22.77
N VAL A 22 -2.23 -43.72 24.05
CA VAL A 22 -2.09 -42.52 24.90
C VAL A 22 -1.04 -41.57 24.33
N ILE A 23 0.10 -42.09 23.89
CA ILE A 23 1.16 -41.28 23.26
C ILE A 23 0.64 -40.62 21.98
N PHE A 24 -0.03 -41.36 21.09
CA PHE A 24 -0.57 -40.80 19.85
C PHE A 24 -1.63 -39.73 20.08
N VAL A 25 -2.54 -39.93 21.05
CA VAL A 25 -3.56 -38.93 21.41
C VAL A 25 -2.90 -37.68 21.98
N SER A 26 -1.91 -37.83 22.87
CA SER A 26 -1.19 -36.68 23.44
C SER A 26 -0.43 -35.90 22.36
N PHE A 27 0.23 -36.60 21.43
CA PHE A 27 0.93 -35.99 20.31
C PHE A 27 -0.04 -35.25 19.39
N PHE A 28 -1.20 -35.84 19.09
CA PHE A 28 -2.23 -35.21 18.27
C PHE A 28 -2.76 -33.92 18.91
N ILE A 29 -3.02 -33.93 20.22
CA ILE A 29 -3.45 -32.72 20.96
C ILE A 29 -2.38 -31.63 20.89
N ILE A 30 -1.10 -31.98 21.07
CA ILE A 30 0.02 -31.03 20.98
C ILE A 30 0.11 -30.45 19.56
N VAL A 31 0.01 -31.28 18.52
CA VAL A 31 0.05 -30.82 17.13
C VAL A 31 -1.12 -29.87 16.84
N VAL A 32 -2.34 -30.19 17.25
CA VAL A 32 -3.50 -29.31 17.08
C VAL A 32 -3.32 -28.00 17.84
N ALA A 33 -2.76 -28.02 19.05
CA ALA A 33 -2.45 -26.82 19.80
C ALA A 33 -1.39 -25.95 19.10
N LEU A 34 -0.32 -26.56 18.59
CA LEU A 34 0.72 -25.87 17.83
C LEU A 34 0.18 -25.28 16.51
N LEU A 35 -0.67 -26.01 15.79
CA LEU A 35 -1.31 -25.52 14.58
C LEU A 35 -2.25 -24.35 14.87
N ASN A 36 -2.99 -24.37 15.98
CA ASN A 36 -3.84 -23.26 16.40
C ASN A 36 -3.04 -22.03 16.88
N ILE A 37 -1.92 -22.23 17.58
CA ILE A 37 -1.03 -21.14 18.00
C ILE A 37 -0.32 -20.55 16.79
N PHE A 38 0.16 -21.40 15.87
CA PHE A 38 0.82 -20.97 14.64
C PHE A 38 -0.15 -20.25 13.70
N SER A 39 -1.38 -20.75 13.52
CA SER A 39 -2.40 -20.07 12.72
C SER A 39 -2.78 -18.72 13.30
N LYS A 40 -2.91 -18.61 14.63
CA LYS A 40 -3.09 -17.31 15.31
C LYS A 40 -1.91 -16.37 15.08
N LYS A 41 -0.68 -16.85 15.25
CA LYS A 41 0.54 -16.04 15.06
C LYS A 41 0.72 -15.58 13.61
N LEU A 42 0.31 -16.40 12.64
CA LEU A 42 0.36 -16.06 11.21
C LEU A 42 -0.71 -15.01 10.83
N PHE A 43 -1.91 -15.09 11.42
CA PHE A 43 -2.98 -14.11 11.19
C PHE A 43 -2.83 -12.80 11.99
N GLU A 44 -2.16 -12.83 13.15
CA GLU A 44 -1.94 -11.64 13.98
C GLU A 44 -0.86 -10.71 13.41
N SER A 45 0.06 -11.24 12.58
CA SER A 45 1.10 -10.43 11.93
C SER A 45 0.60 -9.60 10.74
N ASP A 46 -0.56 -9.93 10.17
CA ASP A 46 -1.12 -9.25 8.97
C ASP A 46 -2.24 -8.25 9.32
N SER A 47 -2.57 -8.14 10.62
CA SER A 47 -3.57 -7.22 11.14
C SER A 47 -2.97 -6.09 11.95
N THR A 48 -1.81 -5.56 11.50
CA THR A 48 -1.59 -4.13 11.71
C THR A 48 -2.77 -3.43 11.04
N LYS A 49 -3.72 -2.98 11.86
CA LYS A 49 -4.85 -2.14 11.47
C LYS A 49 -4.27 -0.95 10.69
N LEU A 50 -4.14 -1.07 9.36
CA LEU A 50 -3.78 0.06 8.52
C LEU A 50 -4.93 1.05 8.65
N GLU A 51 -4.68 2.05 9.49
CA GLU A 51 -5.69 2.99 9.90
C GLU A 51 -6.12 3.80 8.69
N LYS A 52 -7.44 4.01 8.57
CA LYS A 52 -7.99 4.87 7.52
C LYS A 52 -7.31 6.24 7.64
N ILE A 53 -6.83 6.76 6.51
CA ILE A 53 -6.21 8.08 6.46
C ILE A 53 -7.15 9.13 7.05
N SER A 54 -6.69 9.86 8.06
CA SER A 54 -7.46 10.99 8.62
C SER A 54 -7.16 12.25 7.80
N LEU A 55 -8.18 12.75 7.12
CA LEU A 55 -8.13 14.02 6.39
C LEU A 55 -8.58 15.22 7.25
N GLU A 56 -8.80 15.03 8.56
CA GLU A 56 -9.44 16.02 9.42
C GLU A 56 -8.45 17.05 9.98
N ASN A 57 -7.18 16.68 10.16
CA ASN A 57 -6.15 17.52 10.77
C ASN A 57 -5.37 18.34 9.74
N LEU A 58 -6.06 19.20 8.99
CA LEU A 58 -5.42 20.11 8.01
C LEU A 58 -4.49 21.16 8.65
N ASN A 59 -4.65 21.42 9.96
CA ASN A 59 -3.86 22.43 10.68
C ASN A 59 -2.45 21.95 11.05
N ASN A 60 -2.25 20.63 11.18
CA ASN A 60 -1.00 20.03 11.66
C ASN A 60 -0.50 18.98 10.66
N ILE A 61 -0.32 19.37 9.41
CA ILE A 61 0.21 18.49 8.37
C ILE A 61 1.72 18.38 8.52
N PRO A 62 2.30 17.17 8.62
CA PRO A 62 3.75 16.99 8.73
C PRO A 62 4.48 17.61 7.53
N GLU A 63 5.56 18.33 7.81
CA GLU A 63 6.42 18.92 6.79
C GLU A 63 7.46 17.91 6.30
N VAL A 64 7.73 17.94 4.98
CA VAL A 64 8.77 17.15 4.33
C VAL A 64 9.64 18.10 3.54
N MET A 65 10.94 18.13 3.88
CA MET A 65 11.92 18.95 3.19
C MET A 65 12.41 18.24 1.93
N ILE A 66 12.40 18.95 0.80
CA ILE A 66 12.94 18.48 -0.46
C ILE A 66 14.30 19.14 -0.66
N SER A 67 15.36 18.34 -0.60
CA SER A 67 16.70 18.83 -0.94
C SER A 67 16.82 19.03 -2.45
N LYS A 68 17.58 20.04 -2.84
CA LYS A 68 17.90 20.31 -4.25
C LYS A 68 18.64 19.15 -4.94
N HIS A 69 19.30 18.30 -4.16
CA HIS A 69 20.05 17.14 -4.63
C HIS A 69 19.17 15.92 -4.92
N VAL A 70 17.90 15.94 -4.52
CA VAL A 70 16.96 14.87 -4.84
C VAL A 70 16.78 14.81 -6.35
N LEU A 71 16.95 13.62 -6.92
CA LEU A 71 16.73 13.42 -8.35
C LEU A 71 15.26 13.67 -8.69
N VAL A 72 15.03 14.37 -9.79
CA VAL A 72 13.69 14.55 -10.35
C VAL A 72 13.20 13.17 -10.82
N ALA A 73 11.91 12.88 -10.62
CA ALA A 73 11.30 11.70 -11.21
C ALA A 73 11.52 11.63 -12.73
N ALA A 74 11.38 10.44 -13.31
CA ALA A 74 11.50 10.27 -14.75
C ALA A 74 10.54 11.20 -15.50
N SER A 75 10.99 11.75 -16.62
CA SER A 75 10.13 12.54 -17.52
C SER A 75 8.90 11.73 -17.91
N ARG A 76 7.78 12.41 -18.15
CA ARG A 76 6.54 11.78 -18.62
C ARG A 76 6.81 10.91 -19.85
N ASN A 77 6.31 9.69 -19.82
CA ASN A 77 6.31 8.79 -20.94
C ASN A 77 5.14 9.13 -21.88
N TYR A 78 5.43 9.74 -23.03
CA TYR A 78 4.39 10.13 -24.00
C TYR A 78 3.73 8.95 -24.72
N ARG A 79 4.34 7.76 -24.67
CA ARG A 79 3.78 6.53 -25.25
C ARG A 79 2.91 5.76 -24.26
N CYS A 80 2.71 6.32 -23.09
CA CYS A 80 2.03 5.66 -22.01
C CYS A 80 0.53 5.55 -22.28
N SER A 81 0.03 4.32 -22.24
CA SER A 81 -1.38 3.99 -22.36
C SER A 81 -1.80 3.09 -21.19
N TYR A 82 -3.11 2.94 -21.00
CA TYR A 82 -3.65 1.96 -20.04
C TYR A 82 -3.16 0.52 -20.31
N TYR A 83 -2.74 0.18 -21.53
CA TYR A 83 -2.25 -1.16 -21.83
C TYR A 83 -0.77 -1.36 -21.51
N ASP A 84 0.04 -0.29 -21.61
CA ASP A 84 1.50 -0.39 -21.54
C ASP A 84 2.07 -0.05 -20.17
N CYS A 85 1.48 0.96 -19.52
CA CYS A 85 2.00 1.52 -18.28
C CYS A 85 1.20 1.17 -17.04
N PHE A 86 -0.05 0.75 -17.22
CA PHE A 86 -0.95 0.45 -16.13
C PHE A 86 -0.91 -1.05 -15.83
N ASN A 87 -0.45 -1.39 -14.65
CA ASN A 87 -0.36 -2.75 -14.17
C ASN A 87 -1.71 -3.23 -13.64
N VAL A 88 -2.50 -3.84 -14.53
CA VAL A 88 -3.82 -4.40 -14.22
C VAL A 88 -3.77 -5.51 -13.17
N TYR A 89 -2.64 -6.20 -13.00
CA TYR A 89 -2.49 -7.27 -11.99
C TYR A 89 -2.47 -6.77 -10.54
N ARG A 90 -2.36 -5.45 -10.34
CA ARG A 90 -2.59 -4.83 -9.02
C ARG A 90 -4.07 -4.74 -8.66
N CYS A 91 -4.94 -4.84 -9.66
CA CYS A 91 -6.38 -4.72 -9.51
C CYS A 91 -7.00 -6.09 -9.23
N GLY A 92 -8.04 -6.14 -8.40
CA GLY A 92 -8.74 -7.38 -8.06
C GLY A 92 -8.03 -8.30 -7.04
N ARG A 93 -6.97 -7.83 -6.36
CA ARG A 93 -6.24 -8.61 -5.32
C ARG A 93 -7.12 -9.14 -4.19
N LYS A 94 -8.27 -8.50 -3.93
CA LYS A 94 -9.25 -8.95 -2.93
C LYS A 94 -10.27 -9.97 -3.46
N GLY A 95 -10.09 -10.49 -4.68
CA GLY A 95 -11.06 -11.37 -5.33
C GLY A 95 -12.38 -10.68 -5.67
N SER A 96 -12.41 -9.35 -5.64
CA SER A 96 -13.56 -8.55 -6.06
C SER A 96 -13.24 -7.87 -7.39
N ASP A 97 -14.26 -7.71 -8.25
CA ASP A 97 -14.16 -6.95 -9.51
C ASP A 97 -14.06 -5.42 -9.28
N GLN A 98 -13.73 -5.01 -8.05
CA GLN A 98 -13.75 -3.63 -7.62
C GLN A 98 -12.34 -3.04 -7.64
N ILE A 99 -12.22 -1.84 -8.22
CA ILE A 99 -10.99 -1.04 -8.15
C ILE A 99 -10.77 -0.58 -6.71
N SER A 100 -9.56 -0.80 -6.19
CA SER A 100 -9.10 -0.28 -4.91
C SER A 100 -8.21 0.95 -5.11
N VAL A 101 -8.43 2.00 -4.32
CA VAL A 101 -7.72 3.27 -4.45
C VAL A 101 -7.08 3.62 -3.11
N TYR A 102 -5.76 3.76 -3.11
CA TYR A 102 -5.01 4.26 -1.96
C TYR A 102 -4.73 5.75 -2.13
N VAL A 103 -4.91 6.50 -1.04
CA VAL A 103 -4.58 7.93 -0.98
C VAL A 103 -3.38 8.09 -0.05
N TYR A 104 -2.32 8.74 -0.55
CA TYR A 104 -1.13 9.00 0.26
C TYR A 104 -1.44 9.94 1.43
N PRO A 105 -0.76 9.82 2.58
CA PRO A 105 -0.87 10.77 3.70
C PRO A 105 -0.67 12.22 3.27
N LEU A 106 -1.41 13.14 3.89
CA LEU A 106 -1.20 14.57 3.71
C LEU A 106 0.22 14.94 4.17
N ARG A 107 0.96 15.65 3.33
CA ARG A 107 2.30 16.18 3.62
C ARG A 107 2.40 17.59 3.09
N LYS A 108 3.09 18.46 3.83
CA LYS A 108 3.44 19.80 3.38
C LYS A 108 4.88 19.78 2.92
N TYR A 109 5.09 19.96 1.63
CA TYR A 109 6.43 19.92 1.06
C TYR A 109 7.04 21.32 1.03
N VAL A 110 8.25 21.44 1.57
CA VAL A 110 9.02 22.68 1.65
C VAL A 110 10.40 22.46 1.08
N ASP A 111 11.04 23.53 0.59
CA ASP A 111 12.44 23.47 0.18
C ASP A 111 13.40 23.66 1.38
N GLU A 112 14.70 23.66 1.10
CA GLU A 112 15.77 23.83 2.09
C GLU A 112 15.69 25.14 2.90
N HIS A 113 14.95 26.15 2.42
CA HIS A 113 14.74 27.42 3.11
C HIS A 113 13.38 27.49 3.83
N GLY A 114 12.62 26.39 3.84
CA GLY A 114 11.28 26.33 4.42
C GLY A 114 10.19 26.95 3.53
N LEU A 115 10.49 27.28 2.27
CA LEU A 115 9.50 27.83 1.36
C LEU A 115 8.66 26.69 0.76
N SER A 116 7.34 26.86 0.74
CA SER A 116 6.41 25.88 0.15
C SER A 116 6.72 25.63 -1.33
N ILE A 117 6.72 24.37 -1.74
CA ILE A 117 6.97 23.99 -3.15
C ILE A 117 5.69 23.99 -4.01
N GLY A 118 4.53 23.98 -3.37
CA GLY A 118 3.23 24.10 -4.00
C GLY A 118 2.28 24.93 -3.15
N PRO A 119 1.06 25.16 -3.63
CA PRO A 119 0.06 25.86 -2.84
C PRO A 119 -0.34 25.01 -1.64
N GLN A 120 -0.92 25.67 -0.63
CA GLN A 120 -1.77 24.95 0.31
C GLN A 120 -2.89 24.25 -0.45
N MET A 121 -3.23 23.04 0.00
CA MET A 121 -4.29 22.23 -0.60
C MET A 121 -5.58 23.03 -0.73
N THR A 122 -6.14 23.03 -1.94
CA THR A 122 -7.41 23.69 -2.22
C THR A 122 -8.60 22.91 -1.68
N LYS A 123 -9.75 23.58 -1.56
CA LYS A 123 -11.01 22.93 -1.16
C LYS A 123 -11.45 21.91 -2.21
N GLU A 124 -11.19 22.20 -3.48
CA GLU A 124 -11.50 21.38 -4.64
C GLU A 124 -10.71 20.08 -4.60
N TYR A 125 -9.39 20.15 -4.42
CA TYR A 125 -8.57 18.94 -4.32
C TYR A 125 -8.88 18.14 -3.05
N TYR A 126 -9.09 18.82 -1.92
CA TYR A 126 -9.54 18.18 -0.69
C TYR A 126 -10.87 17.43 -0.89
N ALA A 127 -11.83 18.00 -1.61
CA ALA A 127 -13.10 17.34 -1.91
C ALA A 127 -12.91 16.05 -2.73
N ILE A 128 -11.97 16.05 -3.69
CA ILE A 128 -11.60 14.85 -4.46
C ILE A 128 -11.07 13.76 -3.51
N LEU A 129 -10.05 14.08 -2.69
CA LEU A 129 -9.47 13.11 -1.75
C LEU A 129 -10.50 12.59 -0.77
N LYS A 130 -11.34 13.47 -0.22
CA LYS A 130 -12.42 13.12 0.72
C LYS A 130 -13.45 12.20 0.08
N ALA A 131 -13.81 12.43 -1.18
CA ALA A 131 -14.74 11.58 -1.91
C ALA A 131 -14.17 10.16 -2.07
N ILE A 132 -12.89 10.04 -2.42
CA ILE A 132 -12.19 8.74 -2.54
C ILE A 132 -12.19 8.02 -1.19
N VAL A 133 -11.69 8.68 -0.14
CA VAL A 133 -11.52 8.11 1.21
C VAL A 133 -12.84 7.70 1.85
N ASN A 134 -13.95 8.33 1.48
CA ASN A 134 -15.29 7.96 1.96
C ASN A 134 -16.03 6.98 1.06
N SER A 135 -15.47 6.64 -0.10
CA SER A 135 -16.06 5.67 -1.01
C SER A 135 -15.75 4.23 -0.61
N ARG A 136 -16.51 3.29 -1.16
CA ARG A 136 -16.22 1.84 -1.09
C ARG A 136 -14.94 1.43 -1.80
N TYR A 137 -14.36 2.29 -2.64
CA TYR A 137 -13.14 2.00 -3.41
C TYR A 137 -11.88 2.25 -2.59
N TYR A 138 -11.96 2.95 -1.46
CA TYR A 138 -10.78 3.25 -0.65
C TYR A 138 -10.11 1.99 -0.10
N SER A 139 -8.78 1.92 -0.22
CA SER A 139 -7.93 0.94 0.45
C SER A 139 -6.93 1.67 1.35
N PRO A 140 -6.80 1.28 2.62
CA PRO A 140 -5.75 1.82 3.48
C PRO A 140 -4.38 1.21 3.17
N ASN A 141 -4.33 0.05 2.49
CA ASN A 141 -3.10 -0.63 2.10
C ASN A 141 -2.71 -0.30 0.64
N PRO A 142 -1.54 0.32 0.39
CA PRO A 142 -1.05 0.62 -0.95
C PRO A 142 -0.67 -0.64 -1.76
N GLU A 143 -0.27 -1.73 -1.10
CA GLU A 143 0.07 -3.00 -1.77
C GLU A 143 -1.18 -3.72 -2.31
N GLU A 144 -2.33 -3.51 -1.68
CA GLU A 144 -3.63 -4.03 -2.14
C GLU A 144 -4.36 -3.07 -3.08
N ALA A 145 -3.82 -1.86 -3.28
CA ALA A 145 -4.44 -0.84 -4.10
C ALA A 145 -4.13 -1.03 -5.60
N CYS A 146 -5.17 -0.92 -6.42
CA CYS A 146 -5.11 -0.87 -7.86
C CYS A 146 -4.60 0.51 -8.33
N ILE A 147 -5.09 1.60 -7.74
CA ILE A 147 -4.73 2.98 -8.08
C ILE A 147 -4.12 3.68 -6.86
N LEU A 148 -3.08 4.48 -7.08
CA LEU A 148 -2.40 5.28 -6.05
C LEU A 148 -2.61 6.78 -6.34
N VAL A 149 -3.02 7.52 -5.32
CA VAL A 149 -3.41 8.94 -5.45
C VAL A 149 -2.54 9.78 -4.53
N PRO A 150 -1.57 10.55 -5.07
CA PRO A 150 -0.79 11.50 -4.29
C PRO A 150 -1.70 12.51 -3.57
N SER A 151 -1.28 12.99 -2.42
CA SER A 151 -1.96 14.11 -1.71
C SER A 151 -1.30 15.45 -2.02
N ILE A 152 -0.95 15.67 -3.29
CA ILE A 152 -0.32 16.91 -3.79
C ILE A 152 -1.30 17.55 -4.77
N ASP A 153 -1.76 18.75 -4.44
CA ASP A 153 -2.73 19.47 -5.26
C ASP A 153 -2.08 19.95 -6.57
N THR A 154 -2.38 19.23 -7.65
CA THR A 154 -1.91 19.51 -9.01
C THR A 154 -2.98 20.10 -9.92
N LEU A 155 -4.10 20.62 -9.37
CA LEU A 155 -5.23 21.10 -10.17
C LEU A 155 -4.90 22.30 -11.05
N ASN A 156 -3.96 23.14 -10.63
CA ASN A 156 -3.57 24.36 -11.34
C ASN A 156 -2.05 24.50 -11.42
N GLN A 157 -1.51 24.27 -12.62
CA GLN A 157 -0.08 24.28 -12.88
C GLN A 157 0.60 25.60 -12.54
N ASN A 158 -0.08 26.73 -12.74
CA ASN A 158 0.48 28.07 -12.49
C ASN A 158 0.85 28.32 -11.02
N ARG A 159 0.39 27.46 -10.10
CA ARG A 159 0.69 27.55 -8.67
C ARG A 159 1.82 26.59 -8.24
N LEU A 160 2.34 25.79 -9.15
CA LEU A 160 3.31 24.73 -8.87
C LEU A 160 4.74 25.17 -9.18
N ARG A 161 5.67 24.84 -8.30
CA ARG A 161 7.09 24.80 -8.66
C ARG A 161 7.38 23.44 -9.27
N LEU A 162 7.31 23.36 -10.60
CA LEU A 162 7.25 22.09 -11.35
C LEU A 162 8.37 21.12 -11.01
N LYS A 163 9.61 21.61 -10.86
CA LYS A 163 10.77 20.79 -10.53
C LYS A 163 10.63 20.14 -9.16
N GLU A 164 10.31 20.93 -8.14
CA GLU A 164 10.20 20.49 -6.77
C GLU A 164 8.99 19.59 -6.54
N VAL A 165 7.86 19.88 -7.20
CA VAL A 165 6.69 18.98 -7.19
C VAL A 165 7.04 17.64 -7.84
N SER A 166 7.80 17.66 -8.94
CA SER A 166 8.26 16.42 -9.59
C SER A 166 9.23 15.62 -8.72
N GLN A 167 10.08 16.30 -7.93
CA GLN A 167 10.91 15.65 -6.90
C GLN A 167 10.04 15.08 -5.78
N ALA A 168 9.03 15.81 -5.32
CA ALA A 168 8.11 15.37 -4.27
C ALA A 168 7.38 14.08 -4.66
N LEU A 169 6.89 13.99 -5.90
CA LEU A 169 6.26 12.79 -6.45
C LEU A 169 7.24 11.60 -6.46
N GLY A 170 8.48 11.83 -6.90
CA GLY A 170 9.53 10.81 -6.91
C GLY A 170 9.94 10.28 -5.54
N LEU A 171 9.71 11.06 -4.47
CA LEU A 171 9.99 10.66 -3.08
C LEU A 171 8.87 9.82 -2.44
N LEU A 172 7.72 9.68 -3.11
CA LEU A 172 6.63 8.87 -2.59
C LEU A 172 7.07 7.38 -2.55
N PRO A 173 6.90 6.67 -1.41
CA PRO A 173 7.44 5.31 -1.24
C PRO A 173 7.00 4.29 -2.29
N TYR A 174 5.81 4.45 -2.87
CA TYR A 174 5.25 3.53 -3.88
C TYR A 174 5.22 4.13 -5.28
N TRP A 175 5.94 5.23 -5.55
CA TRP A 175 5.91 5.93 -6.84
C TRP A 175 6.25 5.00 -8.02
N TYR A 176 7.28 4.16 -7.87
CA TYR A 176 7.69 3.15 -8.85
C TYR A 176 7.65 3.63 -10.31
N GLY A 177 8.19 4.82 -10.57
CA GLY A 177 8.22 5.41 -11.90
C GLY A 177 6.86 5.85 -12.44
N GLY A 178 5.86 6.06 -11.59
CA GLY A 178 4.52 6.53 -11.94
C GLY A 178 3.48 5.44 -12.20
N GLU A 179 3.86 4.16 -12.19
CA GLU A 179 2.93 3.05 -12.47
C GLU A 179 1.69 3.11 -11.56
N ASN A 180 0.50 3.06 -12.16
CA ASN A 180 -0.82 3.11 -11.50
C ASN A 180 -1.10 4.36 -10.66
N HIS A 181 -0.33 5.44 -10.83
CA HIS A 181 -0.63 6.71 -10.16
C HIS A 181 -1.64 7.52 -10.95
N LEU A 182 -2.62 8.09 -10.26
CA LEU A 182 -3.60 8.99 -10.86
C LEU A 182 -3.33 10.43 -10.43
N ILE A 183 -3.09 11.31 -11.40
CA ILE A 183 -2.82 12.72 -11.19
C ILE A 183 -3.99 13.54 -11.73
N TRP A 184 -4.58 14.40 -10.89
CA TRP A 184 -5.64 15.31 -11.32
C TRP A 184 -5.07 16.65 -11.73
N ASN A 185 -5.57 17.18 -12.82
CA ASN A 185 -5.24 18.52 -13.25
C ASN A 185 -6.43 19.14 -14.00
N MET A 186 -6.69 20.43 -13.75
CA MET A 186 -7.75 21.20 -14.42
C MET A 186 -7.18 22.29 -15.33
N LEU A 187 -6.05 22.88 -14.94
CA LEU A 187 -5.38 23.96 -15.67
C LEU A 187 -3.91 23.60 -15.94
N PRO A 188 -3.66 22.73 -16.96
CA PRO A 188 -2.30 22.38 -17.43
C PRO A 188 -1.70 23.48 -18.29
N GLY A 189 -0.38 23.67 -18.20
CA GLY A 189 0.32 24.75 -18.90
C GLY A 189 0.13 26.12 -18.24
N SER A 190 0.50 27.16 -18.97
CA SER A 190 0.43 28.55 -18.52
C SER A 190 0.16 29.46 -19.70
N SER A 191 -0.54 30.58 -19.50
CA SER A 191 -0.79 31.53 -20.59
C SER A 191 0.52 31.95 -21.29
N PRO A 192 0.56 31.94 -22.64
CA PRO A 192 -0.52 31.63 -23.59
C PRO A 192 -0.71 30.15 -23.93
N ASP A 193 0.22 29.28 -23.55
CA ASP A 193 0.33 27.89 -23.99
C ASP A 193 -0.19 26.90 -22.93
N TYR A 194 -1.49 26.61 -22.99
CA TYR A 194 -2.12 25.55 -22.18
C TYR A 194 -1.93 24.17 -22.83
N ASN A 195 -1.75 23.15 -22.01
CA ASN A 195 -1.48 21.78 -22.46
C ASN A 195 -2.70 20.86 -22.23
N THR A 196 -2.58 19.57 -22.52
CA THR A 196 -3.60 18.57 -22.14
C THR A 196 -3.23 17.83 -20.84
N VAL A 197 -1.97 17.94 -20.42
CA VAL A 197 -1.39 17.28 -19.25
C VAL A 197 -0.52 18.29 -18.51
N VAL A 198 -0.45 18.16 -17.19
CA VAL A 198 0.42 18.98 -16.36
C VAL A 198 1.90 18.70 -16.67
N ASP A 199 2.71 19.74 -16.73
CA ASP A 199 4.14 19.69 -17.09
C ASP A 199 5.03 19.23 -15.92
N LEU A 200 4.67 18.10 -15.31
CA LEU A 200 5.42 17.43 -14.26
C LEU A 200 6.17 16.22 -14.81
N ALA A 201 7.24 15.82 -14.11
CA ALA A 201 7.93 14.57 -14.40
C ALA A 201 7.13 13.40 -13.80
N LEU A 202 6.21 12.86 -14.60
CA LEU A 202 5.21 11.88 -14.16
C LEU A 202 5.61 10.42 -14.39
N GLY A 203 6.70 10.15 -15.11
CA GLY A 203 7.03 8.79 -15.54
C GLY A 203 5.85 8.16 -16.31
N ASN A 204 5.35 7.04 -15.80
CA ASN A 204 4.26 6.23 -16.34
C ASN A 204 2.87 6.54 -15.73
N ALA A 205 2.74 7.63 -14.97
CA ALA A 205 1.46 8.10 -14.42
C ALA A 205 0.58 8.79 -15.49
#